data_AF-A0A1V6LPA0-F1
#
_entry.id   AF-A0A1V6LPA0-F1
#
_cell.length_a   1.000
_cell.length_b   1.000
_cell.length_c   1.000
_cell.angle_alpha   90.00
_cell.angle_beta   90.00
_cell.angle_gamma   90.00
#
_symmetry.space_group_name_H-M   'P 1'
#
loop_
_entity.id
_entity.type
_entity.pdbx_description
1 polymer ?
#
loop_
_entity_poly.entity_id
_entity_poly.type
_entity_poly.pdbx_seq_one_letter_code
_entity_poly.pdbx_strand_id
1 'polypeptide(L)'
;MSSQAYSNLPVYQKSLALKDLSAAVAHYFAKDYSNYKLSRTASLRDVIANSLITDTSLIIASIENASNATCSASRARNASQINIIIRNLLSYCNGLEKDGVKEREYLNLLRFELKAFRKSFKVWRKSILK
;
A
#
# COMPACT_ATOMS: atom_id res chain seq x y z
N MET A 1 -11.43 -11.31 22.12
CA MET A 1 -10.53 -11.20 20.96
C MET A 1 -9.13 -11.00 21.51
N SER A 2 -8.24 -11.98 21.39
CA SER A 2 -6.85 -11.81 21.77
C SER A 2 -6.24 -10.73 20.89
N SER A 3 -5.75 -9.64 21.48
CA SER A 3 -5.01 -8.62 20.73
C SER A 3 -3.79 -9.31 20.16
N GLN A 4 -3.81 -9.63 18.85
CA GLN A 4 -2.69 -10.31 18.22
C GLN A 4 -1.44 -9.46 18.42
N ALA A 5 -0.33 -10.08 18.85
CA ALA A 5 0.88 -9.38 19.31
C ALA A 5 1.45 -8.39 18.28
N TYR A 6 1.13 -8.56 16.99
CA TYR A 6 1.54 -7.67 15.92
C TYR A 6 0.74 -6.36 15.82
N SER A 7 -0.45 -6.29 16.42
CA SER A 7 -1.34 -5.11 16.34
C SER A 7 -0.67 -3.85 16.90
N ASN A 8 0.15 -3.97 17.94
CA ASN A 8 0.88 -2.86 18.54
C ASN A 8 2.20 -2.53 17.83
N LEU A 9 2.57 -3.26 16.78
CA LEU A 9 3.80 -2.98 16.04
C LEU A 9 3.67 -1.66 15.28
N PRO A 10 4.66 -0.75 15.37
CA PRO A 10 4.65 0.49 14.61
C PRO A 10 4.52 0.30 13.09
N VAL A 11 5.02 -0.83 12.55
CA VAL A 11 4.89 -1.15 11.12
C VAL A 11 3.45 -1.48 10.74
N TYR A 12 2.72 -2.15 11.63
CA TYR A 12 1.33 -2.54 11.42
C TYR A 12 0.43 -1.32 11.45
N GLN A 13 0.55 -0.49 12.48
CA GLN A 13 -0.19 0.78 12.59
C GLN A 13 0.07 1.70 11.38
N LYS A 14 1.32 1.78 10.91
CA LYS A 14 1.64 2.54 9.68
C LYS A 14 1.10 1.91 8.40
N SER A 15 0.92 0.60 8.35
CA SER A 15 0.26 -0.04 7.21
C SER A 15 -1.24 0.24 7.15
N LEU A 16 -1.90 0.36 8.31
CA LEU A 16 -3.31 0.77 8.39
C LEU A 16 -3.48 2.20 7.90
N ALA A 17 -2.69 3.15 8.42
CA ALA A 17 -2.72 4.55 7.96
C ALA A 17 -2.44 4.67 6.45
N LEU A 18 -1.47 3.90 5.93
CA LEU A 18 -1.19 3.86 4.49
C LEU A 18 -2.38 3.31 3.68
N LYS A 19 -3.06 2.26 4.17
CA LYS A 19 -4.25 1.69 3.53
C LYS A 19 -5.39 2.70 3.51
N ASP A 20 -5.67 3.37 4.62
CA ASP A 20 -6.76 4.35 4.72
C ASP A 20 -6.55 5.51 3.75
N LEU A 21 -5.34 6.07 3.72
CA LEU A 21 -5.00 7.11 2.76
C LEU A 21 -5.06 6.61 1.32
N SER A 22 -4.58 5.39 1.04
CA SER A 22 -4.64 4.81 -0.31
C SER A 22 -6.09 4.59 -0.77
N ALA A 23 -6.99 4.20 0.14
CA ALA A 23 -8.41 4.06 -0.16
C ALA A 23 -9.06 5.43 -0.46
N ALA A 24 -8.73 6.47 0.32
CA ALA A 24 -9.20 7.83 0.08
C ALA A 24 -8.73 8.36 -1.30
N VAL A 25 -7.45 8.16 -1.63
CA VAL A 25 -6.87 8.53 -2.93
C VAL A 25 -7.50 7.74 -4.08
N ALA A 26 -7.69 6.43 -3.90
CA ALA A 26 -8.34 5.57 -4.90
C ALA A 26 -9.79 6.02 -5.17
N HIS A 27 -10.56 6.31 -4.13
CA HIS A 27 -11.92 6.81 -4.26
C HIS A 27 -11.97 8.14 -5.01
N TYR A 28 -11.05 9.06 -4.72
CA TYR A 28 -10.96 10.34 -5.43
C TYR A 28 -10.73 10.14 -6.94
N PHE A 29 -9.70 9.37 -7.31
CA PHE A 29 -9.32 9.22 -8.73
C PHE A 29 -10.26 8.32 -9.54
N ALA A 30 -10.99 7.40 -8.91
CA ALA A 30 -12.02 6.60 -9.58
C ALA A 30 -13.28 7.42 -9.89
N LYS A 31 -13.65 8.37 -9.02
CA LYS A 31 -14.88 9.16 -9.18
C LYS A 31 -14.80 10.20 -10.31
N ASP A 32 -13.62 10.75 -10.57
CA ASP A 32 -13.44 11.82 -11.57
C ASP A 32 -13.55 11.35 -13.03
N TYR A 33 -13.48 10.03 -13.31
CA TYR A 33 -13.46 9.52 -14.69
C TYR A 33 -14.72 8.75 -15.12
N SER A 34 -15.65 8.44 -14.21
CA SER A 34 -16.84 7.63 -14.54
C SER A 34 -17.92 8.38 -15.31
N ASN A 35 -17.87 9.72 -15.36
CA ASN A 35 -18.98 10.52 -15.91
C ASN A 35 -18.99 10.67 -17.44
N TYR A 36 -17.99 10.14 -18.16
CA TYR A 36 -17.82 10.45 -19.60
C TYR A 36 -17.48 9.28 -20.54
N LYS A 37 -17.51 8.01 -20.13
CA LYS A 37 -17.13 6.91 -21.05
C LYS A 37 -18.20 5.85 -21.28
N LEU A 38 -18.61 5.78 -22.54
CA LEU A 38 -19.36 4.70 -23.20
C LEU A 38 -18.48 3.43 -23.46
N SER A 39 -17.22 3.44 -23.04
CA SER A 39 -16.24 2.35 -23.28
C SER A 39 -16.23 1.35 -22.12
N ARG A 40 -16.36 0.05 -22.42
CA ARG A 40 -16.37 -1.07 -21.45
C ARG A 40 -15.04 -1.37 -20.76
N THR A 41 -13.96 -0.64 -21.07
CA THR A 41 -12.62 -0.89 -20.53
C THR A 41 -12.31 0.03 -19.35
N ALA A 42 -11.83 -0.55 -18.24
CA ALA A 42 -11.38 0.20 -17.06
C ALA A 42 -10.30 1.21 -17.45
N SER A 43 -10.44 2.46 -16.99
CA SER A 43 -9.43 3.49 -17.23
C SER A 43 -8.14 3.18 -16.46
N LEU A 44 -7.02 3.80 -16.85
CA LEU A 44 -5.76 3.67 -16.11
C LEU A 44 -5.95 4.06 -14.63
N ARG A 45 -6.75 5.09 -14.35
CA ARG A 45 -7.08 5.55 -13.01
C ARG A 45 -7.85 4.49 -12.22
N ASP A 46 -8.83 3.83 -12.84
CA ASP A 46 -9.58 2.74 -12.20
C ASP A 46 -8.69 1.53 -11.88
N VAL A 47 -7.80 1.17 -12.81
CA VAL A 47 -6.84 0.08 -12.60
C VAL A 47 -5.89 0.41 -11.44
N ILE A 48 -5.36 1.63 -11.41
CA ILE A 48 -4.48 2.09 -10.33
C ILE A 48 -5.22 2.17 -9.00
N ALA A 49 -6.45 2.70 -8.98
CA ALA A 49 -7.27 2.80 -7.77
C ALA A 49 -7.53 1.42 -7.13
N ASN A 50 -7.93 0.44 -7.95
CA ASN A 50 -8.10 -0.94 -7.49
C ASN A 50 -6.78 -1.56 -7.00
N SER A 51 -5.69 -1.28 -7.71
CA SER A 51 -4.36 -1.76 -7.34
C SER A 51 -3.90 -1.19 -6.00
N LEU A 52 -4.11 0.11 -5.73
CA LEU A 52 -3.79 0.76 -4.45
C LEU A 52 -4.46 0.06 -3.26
N ILE A 53 -5.75 -0.22 -3.37
CA ILE A 53 -6.54 -0.88 -2.31
C ILE A 53 -6.05 -2.32 -2.09
N THR A 54 -5.81 -3.04 -3.18
CA THR A 54 -5.36 -4.44 -3.15
C THR A 54 -3.97 -4.55 -2.53
N ASP A 55 -3.01 -3.79 -3.04
CA ASP A 55 -1.62 -3.84 -2.60
C ASP A 55 -1.46 -3.42 -1.14
N THR A 56 -2.16 -2.38 -0.68
CA THR A 56 -2.11 -1.99 0.73
C THR A 56 -2.76 -3.01 1.66
N SER A 57 -3.80 -3.71 1.23
CA SER A 57 -4.36 -4.85 1.97
C SER A 57 -3.38 -6.03 2.04
N LEU A 58 -2.63 -6.29 0.97
CA LEU A 58 -1.60 -7.32 0.93
C LEU A 58 -0.39 -6.98 1.82
N ILE A 59 -0.07 -5.70 2.04
CA ILE A 59 0.95 -5.30 3.02
C ILE A 59 0.53 -5.76 4.43
N ILE A 60 -0.71 -5.48 4.83
CA ILE A 60 -1.24 -5.86 6.14
C ILE A 60 -1.16 -7.37 6.31
N ALA A 61 -1.71 -8.13 5.36
CA ALA A 61 -1.67 -9.59 5.39
C ALA A 61 -0.23 -10.14 5.45
N SER A 62 0.71 -9.51 4.73
CA SER A 62 2.12 -9.90 4.75
C SER A 62 2.78 -9.64 6.11
N ILE A 63 2.41 -8.57 6.81
CA ILE A 63 2.90 -8.29 8.18
C ILE A 63 2.35 -9.32 9.16
N GLU A 64 1.06 -9.63 9.07
CA GLU A 64 0.40 -10.63 9.92
C GLU A 64 1.02 -12.02 9.71
N ASN A 65 1.16 -12.44 8.45
CA ASN A 65 1.78 -13.71 8.08
C ASN A 65 3.23 -13.80 8.55
N ALA A 66 4.03 -12.76 8.36
CA ALA A 66 5.41 -12.74 8.83
C ALA A 66 5.50 -12.80 10.36
N SER A 67 4.58 -12.13 11.06
CA SER A 67 4.57 -12.08 12.53
C SER A 67 4.16 -13.43 13.14
N ASN A 68 3.28 -14.18 12.46
CA ASN A 68 2.83 -15.50 12.88
C ASN A 68 3.73 -16.63 12.35
N ALA A 69 4.67 -16.35 11.46
CA ALA A 69 5.53 -17.36 10.85
C ALA A 69 6.55 -17.92 11.84
N THR A 70 6.64 -19.26 11.88
CA THR A 70 7.59 -20.01 12.71
C THR A 70 8.96 -20.16 12.04
N CYS A 71 9.03 -20.11 10.70
CA CYS A 71 10.28 -20.30 9.95
C CYS A 71 10.78 -19.02 9.27
N SER A 72 12.11 -18.88 9.21
CA SER A 72 12.78 -17.70 8.64
C SER A 72 12.47 -17.50 7.15
N ALA A 73 12.37 -18.58 6.38
CA ALA A 73 12.03 -18.50 4.95
C ALA A 73 10.67 -17.83 4.69
N SER A 74 9.65 -18.14 5.50
CA SER A 74 8.33 -17.52 5.38
C SER A 74 8.36 -16.03 5.75
N ARG A 75 9.10 -15.66 6.80
CA ARG A 75 9.32 -14.25 7.18
C ARG A 75 10.01 -13.48 6.06
N ALA A 76 11.06 -14.05 5.46
CA ALA A 76 11.80 -13.47 4.35
C ALA A 76 10.92 -13.28 3.11
N ARG A 77 10.07 -14.28 2.77
CA ARG A 77 9.13 -14.19 1.66
C ARG A 77 8.14 -13.05 1.83
N ASN A 78 7.48 -12.96 2.98
CA ASN A 78 6.53 -11.88 3.28
C ASN A 78 7.22 -10.50 3.29
N ALA A 79 8.42 -10.39 3.85
CA ALA A 79 9.19 -9.16 3.79
C ALA A 79 9.57 -8.78 2.34
N SER A 80 9.88 -9.76 1.48
CA SER A 80 10.13 -9.51 0.05
C SER A 80 8.89 -9.00 -0.66
N GLN A 81 7.73 -9.61 -0.41
CA GLN A 81 6.44 -9.17 -0.94
C GLN A 81 6.12 -7.72 -0.58
N ILE A 82 6.35 -7.32 0.68
CA ILE A 82 6.17 -5.91 1.10
C ILE A 82 7.09 -4.97 0.31
N ASN A 83 8.35 -5.36 0.03
CA ASN A 83 9.24 -4.53 -0.81
C ASN A 83 8.76 -4.38 -2.25
N ILE A 84 8.20 -5.45 -2.84
CA ILE A 84 7.60 -5.40 -4.17
C ILE A 84 6.45 -4.38 -4.16
N ILE A 85 5.54 -4.51 -3.20
CA ILE A 85 4.38 -3.63 -3.08
C ILE A 85 4.79 -2.17 -2.87
N ILE A 86 5.79 -1.87 -2.03
CA ILE A 86 6.29 -0.50 -1.86
C ILE A 86 6.73 0.11 -3.20
N ARG A 87 7.35 -0.67 -4.09
CA ARG A 87 7.75 -0.21 -5.42
C ARG A 87 6.53 0.00 -6.33
N ASN A 88 5.55 -0.90 -6.27
CA ASN A 88 4.30 -0.75 -7.00
C ASN A 88 3.58 0.54 -6.61
N LEU A 89 3.43 0.83 -5.32
CA LEU A 89 2.77 2.05 -4.83
C LEU A 89 3.45 3.33 -5.34
N LEU A 90 4.78 3.35 -5.43
CA LEU A 90 5.51 4.46 -6.05
C LEU A 90 5.22 4.57 -7.55
N SER A 91 5.22 3.45 -8.26
CA SER A 91 4.88 3.39 -9.68
C SER A 91 3.45 3.85 -9.96
N TYR A 92 2.50 3.56 -9.08
CA TYR A 92 1.12 4.04 -9.17
C TYR A 92 1.04 5.55 -9.04
N CYS A 93 1.73 6.15 -8.07
CA CYS A 93 1.82 7.60 -7.95
C CYS A 93 2.40 8.24 -9.22
N ASN A 94 3.46 7.65 -9.76
CA ASN A 94 4.10 8.13 -11.00
C ASN A 94 3.19 7.94 -12.23
N GLY A 95 2.42 6.86 -12.28
CA GLY A 95 1.46 6.57 -13.33
C GLY A 95 0.35 7.61 -13.36
N LEU A 96 -0.25 7.91 -12.20
CA LEU A 96 -1.28 8.95 -12.07
C LEU A 96 -0.77 10.35 -12.43
N GLU A 97 0.46 10.68 -12.03
CA GLU A 97 1.08 11.95 -12.38
C GLU A 97 1.34 12.10 -13.89
N LYS A 98 1.77 11.01 -14.55
CA LYS A 98 1.95 10.96 -16.00
C LYS A 98 0.63 10.94 -16.78
N ASP A 99 -0.43 10.40 -16.19
CA ASP A 99 -1.80 10.41 -16.72
C ASP A 99 -2.44 11.82 -16.66
N GLY A 100 -1.75 12.81 -16.09
CA GLY A 100 -2.18 14.21 -16.12
C GLY A 100 -3.15 14.59 -15.01
N VAL A 101 -3.14 13.88 -13.87
CA VAL A 101 -3.82 14.31 -12.65
C VAL A 101 -3.32 15.71 -12.24
N LYS A 102 -4.27 16.62 -11.93
CA LYS A 102 -3.96 17.99 -11.52
C LYS A 102 -3.65 18.09 -10.02
N GLU A 103 -4.28 17.25 -9.22
CA GLU A 103 -4.24 17.27 -7.76
C GLU A 103 -3.04 16.48 -7.22
N ARG A 104 -1.85 16.99 -7.51
CA ARG A 104 -0.58 16.36 -7.13
C ARG A 104 -0.37 16.32 -5.61
N GLU A 105 -1.08 17.16 -4.87
CA GLU A 105 -1.07 17.23 -3.41
C GLU A 105 -1.47 15.87 -2.80
N TYR A 106 -2.48 15.19 -3.36
CA TYR A 106 -2.89 13.87 -2.89
C TYR A 106 -1.82 12.81 -3.16
N LEU A 107 -1.17 12.86 -4.33
CA LEU A 107 -0.07 11.96 -4.66
C LEU A 107 1.14 12.20 -3.75
N ASN A 108 1.43 13.46 -3.44
CA ASN A 108 2.51 13.85 -2.53
C ASN A 108 2.23 13.40 -1.10
N LEU A 109 0.98 13.52 -0.63
CA LEU A 109 0.55 13.00 0.66
C LEU A 109 0.73 11.48 0.73
N LEU A 110 0.31 10.75 -0.31
CA LEU A 110 0.50 9.30 -0.38
C LEU A 110 1.98 8.91 -0.37
N ARG A 111 2.84 9.63 -1.10
CA ARG A 111 4.29 9.42 -1.09
C ARG A 111 4.89 9.68 0.30
N PHE A 112 4.40 10.69 1.02
CA PHE A 112 4.84 10.99 2.38
C PHE A 112 4.49 9.85 3.34
N GLU A 113 3.25 9.38 3.31
CA GLU A 113 2.82 8.26 4.17
C GLU A 113 3.57 6.98 3.82
N LEU A 114 3.79 6.70 2.53
CA LEU A 114 4.59 5.56 2.08
C LEU A 114 6.04 5.64 2.56
N LYS A 115 6.63 6.85 2.60
CA LYS A 115 7.97 7.07 3.17
C LYS A 115 7.98 6.81 4.68
N ALA A 116 6.93 7.23 5.40
CA ALA A 116 6.79 6.95 6.83
C ALA A 116 6.67 5.44 7.10
N PHE A 117 5.81 4.74 6.36
CA PHE A 117 5.68 3.29 6.40
C PHE A 117 7.02 2.59 6.12
N ARG A 118 7.72 2.97 5.04
CA ARG A 118 9.00 2.36 4.64
C ARG A 118 10.08 2.47 5.73
N LYS A 119 10.12 3.59 6.47
CA LYS A 119 11.03 3.75 7.62
C LYS A 119 10.73 2.72 8.71
N SER A 120 9.45 2.61 9.10
CA SER A 120 8.98 1.65 10.10
C SER A 120 9.25 0.20 9.66
N PHE A 121 8.93 -0.12 8.40
CA PHE A 121 9.18 -1.42 7.81
C PHE A 121 10.66 -1.80 7.79
N LYS A 122 11.58 -0.87 7.52
CA LYS A 122 13.03 -1.16 7.54
C LYS A 122 13.51 -1.59 8.93
N VAL A 123 12.98 -0.99 9.99
CA VAL A 123 13.31 -1.34 11.37
C VAL A 123 12.74 -2.72 11.72
N TRP A 124 11.45 -2.93 11.48
CA TRP A 124 10.79 -4.20 11.75
C TRP A 124 11.34 -5.37 10.92
N ARG A 125 11.63 -5.16 9.64
CA ARG A 125 12.24 -6.19 8.79
C ARG A 125 13.55 -6.71 9.38
N LYS A 126 14.37 -5.83 9.97
CA LYS A 126 15.61 -6.24 10.63
C LYS A 126 15.36 -7.07 11.89
N SER A 127 14.25 -6.90 12.60
CA SER A 127 13.98 -7.69 13.80
C SER A 127 13.49 -9.11 13.49
N ILE A 128 12.80 -9.31 12.36
CA ILE A 128 12.22 -10.61 12.01
C ILE A 128 13.14 -11.48 11.13
N LEU A 129 14.17 -10.89 10.51
CA LEU A 129 15.15 -11.57 9.65
C LEU A 129 16.52 -11.75 10.33
N LYS A 130 16.60 -11.49 11.64
CA LYS A 130 17.74 -11.87 12.46
C LYS A 130 17.75 -13.36 12.73
#